data_AF-A0A259CK72-F1
#
_entry.id   AF-A0A259CK72-F1
#
_cell.length_a   1.000
_cell.length_b   1.000
_cell.length_c   1.000
_cell.angle_alpha   90.00
_cell.angle_beta   90.00
_cell.angle_gamma   90.00
#
_symmetry.space_group_name_H-M   'P 1'
#
loop_
_entity.id
_entity.type
_entity.pdbx_description
1 polymer ?
#
loop_
_entity_poly.entity_id
_entity_poly.type
_entity_poly.pdbx_seq_one_letter_code
_entity_poly.pdbx_strand_id
1 'polypeptide(L)' 'MRQPFMAYENDTDTFTIDNLHIQNGTDTIIIEGSLAITKDSEGLKAALKLKRAVDSAIDALKRNRNLPDSIRQ' A
#
# COMPACT_ATOMS: atom_id res chain seq x y z
N MET A 1 1.61 1.86 -19.48
CA MET A 1 2.26 2.48 -18.29
C MET A 1 1.43 2.06 -17.08
N ARG A 2 2.03 1.43 -16.06
CA ARG A 2 1.30 0.98 -14.87
C ARG A 2 1.24 2.17 -13.92
N GLN A 3 0.03 2.69 -13.66
CA GLN A 3 -0.15 3.87 -12.82
C GLN A 3 0.39 3.61 -11.41
N PRO A 4 1.04 4.60 -10.77
CA PRO A 4 1.50 4.48 -9.39
C PRO A 4 0.28 4.33 -8.47
N PHE A 5 0.38 3.46 -7.46
CA PHE A 5 -0.64 3.34 -6.41
C PHE A 5 -0.71 4.67 -5.65
N MET A 6 -1.85 5.35 -5.69
CA MET A 6 -2.08 6.62 -5.00
C MET A 6 -2.87 6.36 -3.72
N ALA A 7 -2.16 6.26 -2.60
CA ALA A 7 -2.74 6.01 -1.29
C ALA A 7 -3.78 7.07 -0.90
N TYR A 8 -4.91 6.62 -0.37
CA TYR A 8 -6.02 7.44 0.16
C TYR A 8 -6.82 8.27 -0.84
N GLU A 9 -6.56 8.16 -2.14
CA GLU A 9 -7.28 8.93 -3.18
C GLU A 9 -8.64 8.31 -3.58
N ASN A 10 -8.85 7.02 -3.33
CA ASN A 10 -10.09 6.32 -3.67
C ASN A 10 -10.30 5.06 -2.81
N ASP A 11 -11.50 4.50 -2.88
CA ASP A 11 -11.97 3.30 -2.19
C ASP A 11 -12.19 2.09 -3.11
N THR A 12 -11.78 2.20 -4.38
CA THR A 12 -12.03 1.17 -5.40
C THR A 12 -10.76 0.46 -5.86
N ASP A 13 -9.59 1.09 -5.70
CA ASP A 13 -8.34 0.50 -6.11
C ASP A 13 -7.96 -0.63 -5.16
N THR A 14 -7.94 -1.84 -5.70
CA THR A 14 -7.35 -3.00 -5.05
C THR A 14 -6.12 -3.43 -5.82
N PHE A 15 -5.05 -3.72 -5.09
CA PHE A 15 -3.80 -4.19 -5.63
C PHE A 15 -3.41 -5.53 -5.00
N THR A 16 -3.13 -6.52 -5.83
CA THR A 16 -2.72 -7.86 -5.37
C THR A 16 -1.26 -8.12 -5.70
N ILE A 17 -0.49 -8.57 -4.70
CA ILE A 17 0.84 -9.14 -4.83
C ILE A 17 0.77 -10.59 -4.40
N ASP A 18 0.69 -11.51 -5.36
CA ASP A 18 0.52 -12.94 -5.09
C ASP A 18 -0.70 -13.21 -4.17
N ASN A 19 -0.48 -13.62 -2.92
CA ASN A 19 -1.54 -13.88 -1.93
C ASN A 19 -1.75 -12.71 -0.94
N LEU A 20 -1.18 -11.54 -1.22
CA LEU A 20 -1.34 -10.32 -0.43
C LEU A 20 -2.23 -9.35 -1.20
N HIS A 21 -3.33 -8.94 -0.57
CA HIS A 21 -4.27 -7.96 -1.09
C HIS A 21 -4.09 -6.63 -0.35
N ILE A 22 -4.05 -5.54 -1.12
CA ILE A 22 -3.96 -4.17 -0.63
C ILE A 22 -5.17 -3.43 -1.16
N GLN A 23 -6.07 -3.03 -0.26
CA GLN A 23 -7.26 -2.26 -0.60
C GLN A 23 -7.03 -0.80 -0.21
N ASN A 24 -7.25 0.09 -1.17
CA ASN A 24 -7.24 1.52 -0.91
C ASN A 24 -8.53 1.93 -0.19
N GLY A 25 -8.44 3.00 0.57
CA GLY A 25 -9.57 3.63 1.23
C GLY A 25 -9.18 5.04 1.62
N THR A 26 -10.16 5.92 1.77
CA THR A 26 -9.92 7.36 2.01
C THR A 26 -9.29 7.65 3.37
N ASP A 27 -9.56 6.81 4.36
CA ASP A 27 -9.06 6.97 5.74
C ASP A 27 -8.15 5.83 6.17
N THR A 28 -8.31 4.66 5.57
CA THR A 28 -7.59 3.43 5.94
C THR A 28 -7.23 2.65 4.70
N ILE A 29 -5.97 2.21 4.63
CA ILE A 29 -5.50 1.22 3.66
C ILE A 29 -5.44 -0.13 4.38
N ILE A 30 -6.07 -1.14 3.80
CA ILE A 30 -6.09 -2.49 4.35
C ILE A 30 -5.06 -3.33 3.59
N ILE A 31 -4.16 -3.99 4.32
CA ILE A 31 -3.19 -4.93 3.77
C ILE A 31 -3.43 -6.28 4.44
N GLU A 32 -3.88 -7.26 3.67
CA GLU A 32 -4.29 -8.56 4.18
C GLU A 32 -3.72 -9.73 3.37
N GLY A 33 -3.45 -10.85 4.03
CA GLY A 33 -2.92 -12.07 3.41
C GLY A 33 -1.43 -12.30 3.68
N SER A 34 -0.75 -12.98 2.75
CA SER A 34 0.65 -13.38 2.90
C SER A 34 1.46 -13.15 1.63
N LEU A 35 2.72 -12.75 1.79
CA LEU A 35 3.66 -12.57 0.69
C LEU A 35 4.95 -13.34 1.00
N ALA A 36 5.30 -14.30 0.15
CA ALA A 36 6.58 -14.98 0.23
C ALA A 36 7.65 -14.17 -0.51
N ILE A 37 8.71 -13.78 0.20
CA ILE A 37 9.87 -13.10 -0.39
C ILE A 37 11.04 -14.09 -0.38
N THR A 38 11.28 -14.71 -1.53
CA THR A 38 12.39 -15.66 -1.72
C THR A 38 13.72 -14.92 -1.95
N LYS A 39 14.85 -15.60 -1.75
CA LYS A 39 16.20 -15.03 -1.94
C LYS A 39 16.63 -15.08 -3.41
N ASP A 40 15.79 -14.54 -4.30
CA ASP A 40 16.00 -14.50 -5.75
C ASP A 40 15.45 -13.19 -6.36
N SER A 41 15.48 -13.08 -7.69
CA SER A 41 15.00 -11.90 -8.40
C SER A 41 13.48 -11.70 -8.30
N GLU A 42 12.70 -12.76 -8.15
CA GLU A 42 11.25 -12.66 -8.00
C GLU A 42 10.89 -12.17 -6.61
N GLY A 43 11.56 -12.68 -5.57
CA GLY A 43 11.45 -12.15 -4.22
C GLY A 43 11.84 -10.68 -4.13
N LEU A 44 12.91 -10.25 -4.82
CA LEU A 44 13.26 -8.82 -4.92
C LEU A 44 12.14 -8.00 -5.58
N LYS A 45 11.53 -8.49 -6.67
CA LYS A 45 10.41 -7.81 -7.34
C LYS A 45 9.20 -7.72 -6.42
N ALA A 46 8.88 -8.78 -5.68
CA ALA A 46 7.79 -8.80 -4.70
C ALA A 46 8.02 -7.77 -3.58
N ALA A 47 9.23 -7.78 -2.99
CA ALA A 47 9.63 -6.82 -1.95
C ALA A 47 9.51 -5.37 -2.42
N LEU A 48 9.96 -5.07 -3.64
CA LEU A 48 9.88 -3.73 -4.22
C LEU A 48 8.43 -3.28 -4.48
N LYS A 49 7.53 -4.20 -4.86
CA LYS A 49 6.10 -3.89 -5.02
C LYS A 49 5.47 -3.51 -3.68
N LEU A 50 5.72 -4.32 -2.63
CA LEU A 50 5.21 -4.03 -1.28
C LEU A 50 5.76 -2.71 -0.76
N LYS A 51 7.07 -2.47 -0.89
CA LYS A 51 7.71 -1.21 -0.49
C LYS A 51 7.03 -0.01 -1.13
N ARG A 52 6.77 -0.04 -2.44
CA ARG A 52 6.13 1.07 -3.16
C ARG A 52 4.72 1.38 -2.65
N ALA A 53 3.94 0.37 -2.30
CA ALA A 53 2.61 0.57 -1.74
C ALA A 53 2.69 1.27 -0.37
N VAL A 54 3.58 0.80 0.50
CA VAL A 54 3.80 1.38 1.84
C VAL A 54 4.40 2.78 1.76
N ASP A 55 5.38 3.01 0.88
CA ASP A 55 5.97 4.34 0.65
C ASP A 55 4.89 5.35 0.23
N SER A 56 4.00 4.98 -0.68
CA SER A 56 2.90 5.85 -1.12
C SER A 56 1.98 6.25 0.03
N ALA A 57 1.65 5.31 0.92
CA ALA A 57 0.86 5.58 2.12
C ALA A 57 1.60 6.53 3.08
N ILE A 58 2.89 6.27 3.34
CA ILE A 58 3.72 7.14 4.19
C ILE A 58 3.80 8.55 3.61
N ASP A 59 4.03 8.68 2.29
CA ASP A 59 4.14 9.98 1.64
C ASP A 59 2.80 10.73 1.68
N ALA A 60 1.66 10.05 1.49
CA ALA A 60 0.35 10.65 1.63
C ALA A 60 0.10 11.17 3.06
N LEU A 61 0.41 10.37 4.08
CA LEU A 61 0.27 10.76 5.48
C LEU A 61 1.18 11.94 5.83
N LYS A 62 2.44 11.95 5.35
CA LYS A 62 3.39 13.05 5.56
C LYS A 62 2.98 14.36 4.87
N ARG A 63 2.26 14.28 3.74
CA ARG A 63 1.74 15.48 3.06
C ARG A 63 0.63 16.17 3.86
N ASN A 64 -0.11 15.43 4.69
CA ASN A 64 -1.14 15.99 5.53
C ASN A 64 -0.53 16.70 6.76
N ARG A 65 -0.54 18.04 6.76
CA ARG A 65 -0.02 18.86 7.86
C ARG A 65 -0.84 18.75 9.15
N ASN A 66 -2.10 18.34 9.05
CA ASN A 66 -3.05 18.23 10.15
C ASN A 66 -3.48 16.77 10.32
N LEU A 67 -2.52 15.85 10.28
CA LEU A 67 -2.80 14.44 10.50
C LEU A 67 -3.32 14.26 11.94
N PRO A 68 -4.51 13.65 12.15
CA PRO A 68 -5.04 13.45 13.48
C PRO A 68 -4.24 12.39 14.24
N ASP A 69 -4.18 12.49 15.57
CA ASP A 69 -3.53 11.48 16.42
C ASP A 69 -4.22 10.11 16.34
N SER A 70 -5.51 10.08 16.00
CA SER A 70 -6.28 8.85 15.79
C SER A 70 -7.50 9.12 14.91
N ILE A 71 -7.84 8.15 14.07
CA ILE A 71 -9.14 8.07 13.39
C ILE A 71 -10.11 7.28 14.29
N ARG A 72 -11.39 7.67 14.36
CA ARG A 72 -12.40 6.82 15.02
C ARG A 72 -12.72 5.65 14.10
N GLN A 73 -12.52 4.43 14.59
CA GLN A 73 -12.97 3.20 13.94
C GLN A 73 -14.38 2.83 14.34
#